data_AF-A0A8T2N8L0-F1
#
_entry.id   AF-A0A8T2N8L0-F1
#
_cell.length_a   1.000
_cell.length_b   1.000
_cell.length_c   1.000
_cell.angle_alpha   90.00
_cell.angle_beta   90.00
_cell.angle_gamma   90.00
#
_symmetry.space_group_name_H-M   'P 1'
#
loop_
_entity.id
_entity.type
_entity.pdbx_description
1 polymer ?
#
loop_
_entity_poly.entity_id
_entity_poly.type
_entity_poly.pdbx_seq_one_letter_code
_entity_poly.pdbx_strand_id
1 'polypeptide(L)'
;MTDRDNLPSRLIPESPRWLFTMKRTKEAMEIATKMAKRNGKTIPPEYNEVRMEFLDPDTEESTSSTPSPLDTFRTPKMRRYTLILMFTSSVVYQGLIMRLGIVEGNLHLEFFISGVVELPSAIIFYLTVDRLGRRLPFVLTNIIGGICCLATAFIPEDILWLKNTIAVIGRLAITLGFEIVYLVSTELYPTALRNIGVSMTSSLSDVGGIVAPFFLYRLANVWTELPMVLYGIMSLLYGALVLLLPETKGIDLPETVEDVEALGR
;
A
#
# COMPACT_ATOMS: atom_id res chain seq x y z
N MET A 1 -29.95 -25.13 -5.72
CA MET A 1 -28.52 -24.82 -5.88
C MET A 1 -28.44 -23.90 -7.09
N THR A 2 -28.63 -22.62 -6.81
CA THR A 2 -29.12 -21.60 -7.73
C THR A 2 -27.98 -20.99 -8.53
N ASP A 3 -27.99 -21.29 -9.83
CA ASP A 3 -27.61 -20.45 -10.97
C ASP A 3 -27.06 -19.06 -10.60
N ARG A 4 -25.73 -18.98 -10.43
CA ARG A 4 -24.98 -17.71 -10.23
C ARG A 4 -24.21 -17.28 -11.50
N ASP A 5 -24.41 -17.97 -12.62
CA ASP A 5 -23.61 -17.80 -13.84
C ASP A 5 -24.18 -16.78 -14.84
N ASN A 6 -25.27 -16.08 -14.48
CA ASN A 6 -25.97 -15.15 -15.37
C ASN A 6 -26.08 -13.72 -14.80
N LEU A 7 -25.02 -13.19 -14.18
CA LEU A 7 -24.93 -11.74 -13.92
C LEU A 7 -24.13 -11.06 -15.04
N PRO A 8 -24.71 -10.07 -15.74
CA PRO A 8 -24.06 -9.43 -16.87
C PRO A 8 -22.96 -8.47 -16.38
N SER A 9 -21.71 -8.93 -16.32
CA SER A 9 -20.50 -8.09 -16.25
C SER A 9 -20.23 -7.38 -17.60
N ARG A 10 -21.28 -6.84 -18.22
CA ARG A 10 -21.33 -6.48 -19.65
C ARG A 10 -20.39 -5.34 -20.08
N LEU A 11 -19.76 -4.65 -19.13
CA LEU A 11 -18.86 -3.52 -19.38
C LEU A 11 -17.38 -3.81 -19.07
N ILE A 12 -17.08 -4.69 -18.10
CA ILE A 12 -15.71 -4.99 -17.67
C ILE A 12 -15.58 -6.50 -17.49
N PRO A 13 -14.76 -7.18 -18.31
CA PRO A 13 -14.51 -8.60 -18.15
C PRO A 13 -13.73 -8.88 -16.86
N GLU A 14 -13.93 -10.06 -16.29
CA GLU A 14 -13.15 -10.54 -15.15
C GLU A 14 -11.66 -10.67 -15.48
N SER A 15 -10.80 -10.58 -14.45
CA SER A 15 -9.34 -10.69 -14.63
C SER A 15 -8.96 -12.07 -15.20
N PRO A 16 -8.25 -12.13 -16.34
CA PRO A 16 -7.79 -13.40 -16.90
C PRO A 16 -6.96 -14.22 -15.90
N ARG A 17 -6.10 -13.56 -15.12
CA ARG A 17 -5.27 -14.22 -14.09
C ARG A 17 -6.12 -14.91 -13.02
N TRP A 18 -7.19 -14.27 -12.56
CA TRP A 18 -8.13 -14.87 -11.60
C TRP A 18 -8.86 -16.09 -12.19
N LEU A 19 -9.28 -16.00 -13.45
CA LEU A 19 -9.94 -17.11 -14.12
C LEU A 19 -9.03 -18.32 -14.31
N PHE A 20 -7.71 -18.11 -14.53
CA PHE A 20 -6.73 -19.19 -14.52
C PHE A 20 -6.65 -19.88 -13.15
N THR A 21 -6.58 -19.10 -12.05
CA THR A 21 -6.58 -19.68 -10.69
C THR A 21 -7.85 -20.44 -10.35
N MET A 22 -8.99 -20.06 -10.95
CA MET A 22 -10.29 -20.73 -10.78
C MET A 22 -10.51 -21.92 -11.74
N LYS A 23 -9.47 -22.36 -12.47
CA LYS A 23 -9.55 -23.40 -13.52
C LYS A 23 -10.53 -23.10 -14.66
N ARG A 24 -10.98 -21.85 -14.80
CA ARG A 24 -11.84 -21.36 -15.91
C ARG A 24 -10.98 -20.91 -17.10
N THR A 25 -10.09 -21.80 -17.54
CA THR A 25 -9.03 -21.51 -18.54
C THR A 25 -9.57 -21.08 -19.91
N LYS A 26 -10.71 -21.66 -20.34
CA LYS A 26 -11.36 -21.30 -21.61
C LYS A 26 -11.84 -19.85 -21.63
N GLU A 27 -12.48 -19.41 -20.55
CA GLU A 27 -12.96 -18.03 -20.42
C GLU A 27 -11.80 -17.03 -20.29
N ALA A 28 -10.77 -17.40 -19.51
CA ALA A 28 -9.57 -16.60 -19.36
C ALA A 28 -8.90 -16.31 -20.72
N MET A 29 -8.76 -17.35 -21.56
CA MET A 29 -8.17 -17.24 -22.89
C MET A 29 -9.04 -16.43 -23.85
N GLU A 30 -10.36 -16.55 -23.78
CA GLU A 30 -11.26 -15.76 -24.61
C GLU A 30 -11.12 -14.26 -24.29
N ILE A 31 -11.08 -13.90 -23.00
CA ILE A 31 -10.90 -12.52 -22.55
C ILE A 31 -9.50 -12.02 -22.93
N ALA A 32 -8.44 -12.80 -22.69
CA ALA A 32 -7.08 -12.44 -23.06
C ALA A 32 -6.93 -12.21 -24.58
N THR A 33 -7.57 -13.05 -25.40
CA THR A 33 -7.56 -12.91 -26.86
C THR A 33 -8.28 -11.65 -27.31
N LYS A 34 -9.43 -11.33 -26.71
CA LYS A 34 -10.15 -10.08 -26.99
C LYS A 34 -9.31 -8.85 -26.61
N MET A 35 -8.63 -8.87 -25.46
CA MET A 35 -7.73 -7.80 -25.02
C MET A 35 -6.53 -7.63 -25.96
N ALA A 36 -5.88 -8.74 -26.33
CA ALA A 36 -4.73 -8.74 -27.23
C ALA A 36 -5.09 -8.16 -28.61
N LYS A 37 -6.22 -8.60 -29.19
CA LYS A 37 -6.76 -8.06 -30.46
C LYS A 37 -7.02 -6.55 -30.38
N ARG A 38 -7.62 -6.07 -29.28
CA ARG A 38 -7.91 -4.64 -29.08
C ARG A 38 -6.63 -3.80 -28.93
N ASN A 39 -5.59 -4.38 -28.35
CA ASN A 39 -4.28 -3.75 -28.18
C ASN A 39 -3.32 -3.96 -29.38
N GLY A 40 -3.79 -4.57 -30.47
CA GLY A 40 -2.99 -4.84 -31.66
C GLY A 40 -1.82 -5.83 -31.45
N LYS A 41 -1.85 -6.61 -30.37
CA LYS A 41 -0.82 -7.61 -30.04
C LYS A 41 -1.35 -9.03 -30.24
N THR A 42 -0.46 -9.96 -30.56
CA THR A 42 -0.74 -11.41 -30.51
C THR A 42 -0.44 -11.95 -29.12
N ILE A 43 -1.20 -12.94 -28.67
CA ILE A 43 -0.91 -13.62 -27.40
C ILE A 43 0.46 -14.32 -27.54
N PRO A 44 1.42 -14.08 -26.63
CA PRO A 44 2.70 -14.80 -26.62
C PRO A 44 2.48 -16.32 -26.47
N PRO A 45 3.34 -17.16 -27.08
CA PRO A 45 3.23 -18.61 -26.98
C PRO A 45 3.33 -19.14 -25.54
N GLU A 46 3.96 -18.41 -24.61
CA GLU A 46 4.00 -18.71 -23.16
C GLU A 46 2.61 -18.86 -22.53
N TYR A 47 1.58 -18.16 -23.02
CA TYR A 47 0.22 -18.33 -22.52
C TYR A 47 -0.38 -19.71 -22.85
N ASN A 48 0.13 -20.40 -23.88
CA ASN A 48 -0.26 -21.77 -24.17
C ASN A 48 0.47 -22.76 -23.26
N GLU A 49 1.65 -22.42 -22.73
CA GLU A 49 2.36 -23.24 -21.73
C GLU A 49 1.67 -23.13 -20.37
N VAL A 50 1.31 -21.92 -19.94
CA VAL A 50 0.44 -21.68 -18.78
C VAL A 50 -0.89 -22.43 -18.92
N ARG A 51 -1.47 -22.46 -20.13
CA ARG A 51 -2.69 -23.25 -20.41
C ARG A 51 -2.46 -24.74 -20.13
N MET A 52 -1.30 -25.30 -20.45
CA MET A 52 -1.00 -26.72 -20.24
C MET A 52 -0.70 -27.01 -18.76
N GLU A 53 0.05 -26.14 -18.07
CA GLU A 53 0.39 -26.27 -16.65
C GLU A 53 -0.84 -26.30 -15.72
N PHE A 54 -1.86 -25.49 -16.02
CA PHE A 54 -3.13 -25.47 -15.29
C PHE A 54 -4.13 -26.58 -15.73
N LEU A 55 -3.84 -27.30 -16.82
CA LEU A 55 -4.64 -28.43 -17.33
C LEU A 55 -4.07 -29.79 -16.90
N ASP A 56 -2.85 -29.85 -16.39
CA ASP A 56 -2.24 -31.10 -15.92
C ASP A 56 -2.90 -31.59 -14.61
N PRO A 57 -3.36 -32.85 -14.56
CA PRO A 57 -3.98 -33.44 -13.37
C PRO A 57 -2.99 -33.72 -12.24
N ASP A 58 -1.68 -33.83 -12.51
CA ASP A 58 -0.66 -33.97 -11.46
C ASP A 58 -0.44 -32.67 -10.64
N THR A 59 -0.98 -31.54 -11.11
CA THR A 59 -1.02 -30.25 -10.38
C THR A 59 -2.19 -30.20 -9.35
N GLU A 60 -2.93 -31.30 -9.17
CA GLU A 60 -4.05 -31.43 -8.21
C GLU A 60 -3.63 -31.27 -6.74
N GLU A 61 -2.39 -31.61 -6.39
CA GLU A 61 -1.92 -31.55 -4.99
C GLU A 61 -1.36 -30.18 -4.57
N SER A 62 -0.90 -29.34 -5.50
CA SER A 62 -0.19 -28.09 -5.16
C SER A 62 -1.10 -26.85 -5.04
N THR A 63 -2.30 -26.87 -5.65
CA THR A 63 -3.16 -25.68 -5.81
C THR A 63 -4.42 -25.68 -4.93
N SER A 64 -4.64 -26.72 -4.12
CA SER A 64 -5.89 -26.93 -3.35
C SER A 64 -5.83 -26.48 -1.88
N SER A 65 -4.72 -25.90 -1.42
CA SER A 65 -4.70 -25.27 -0.09
C SER A 65 -5.37 -23.91 -0.18
N THR A 66 -6.52 -23.73 0.47
CA THR A 66 -7.07 -22.39 0.71
C THR A 66 -5.99 -21.60 1.45
N PRO A 67 -5.44 -20.53 0.86
CA PRO A 67 -4.36 -19.81 1.49
C PRO A 67 -4.84 -19.26 2.84
N SER A 68 -4.17 -19.66 3.91
CA SER A 68 -4.46 -19.19 5.25
C SER A 68 -3.77 -17.84 5.47
N PRO A 69 -4.32 -16.93 6.30
CA PRO A 69 -3.61 -15.73 6.73
C PRO A 69 -2.23 -16.04 7.33
N LEU A 70 -2.09 -17.22 7.96
CA LEU A 70 -0.84 -17.73 8.51
C LEU A 70 0.21 -18.07 7.44
N ASP A 71 -0.19 -18.37 6.20
CA ASP A 71 0.74 -18.65 5.11
C ASP A 71 1.52 -17.39 4.70
N THR A 72 0.97 -16.20 4.93
CA THR A 72 1.67 -14.91 4.74
C THR A 72 2.90 -14.76 5.66
N PHE A 73 2.91 -15.45 6.81
CA PHE A 73 4.00 -15.42 7.78
C PHE A 73 4.92 -16.65 7.70
N ARG A 74 4.66 -17.57 6.78
CA ARG A 74 5.32 -18.87 6.71
C ARG A 74 6.80 -18.76 6.34
N THR A 75 7.15 -17.84 5.45
CA THR A 75 8.52 -17.62 4.98
C THR A 75 9.19 -16.40 5.63
N PRO A 76 10.50 -16.46 5.93
CA PRO A 76 11.20 -15.43 6.68
C PRO A 76 11.25 -14.07 5.97
N LYS A 77 11.36 -14.03 4.64
CA LYS A 77 11.34 -12.79 3.85
C LYS A 77 9.95 -12.16 3.82
N MET A 78 8.91 -12.95 3.51
CA MET A 78 7.51 -12.51 3.52
C MET A 78 7.06 -11.95 4.86
N ARG A 79 7.46 -12.62 5.96
CA ARG A 79 7.19 -12.13 7.32
C ARG A 79 7.87 -10.78 7.59
N ARG A 80 9.14 -10.62 7.19
CA ARG A 80 9.86 -9.34 7.39
C ARG A 80 9.18 -8.22 6.62
N TYR A 81 8.82 -8.46 5.37
CA TYR A 81 8.13 -7.49 4.52
C TYR A 81 6.75 -7.13 5.06
N THR A 82 5.96 -8.13 5.45
CA THR A 82 4.65 -7.92 6.07
C THR A 82 4.76 -7.12 7.35
N LEU A 83 5.72 -7.42 8.22
CA LEU A 83 5.96 -6.64 9.44
C LEU A 83 6.36 -5.20 9.13
N ILE A 84 7.27 -4.98 8.18
CA ILE A 84 7.66 -3.62 7.78
C ILE A 84 6.45 -2.84 7.28
N LEU A 85 5.68 -3.39 6.34
CA LEU A 85 4.48 -2.73 5.78
C LEU A 85 3.40 -2.48 6.83
N MET A 86 3.22 -3.43 7.75
CA MET A 86 2.32 -3.31 8.90
C MET A 86 2.68 -2.13 9.82
N PHE A 87 3.97 -1.89 10.06
CA PHE A 87 4.40 -0.81 10.95
C PHE A 87 4.45 0.56 10.27
N THR A 88 4.72 0.63 8.97
CA THR A 88 5.27 1.85 8.34
C THR A 88 4.28 2.94 7.92
N SER A 89 2.97 2.79 8.09
CA SER A 89 2.04 3.77 7.48
C SER A 89 0.82 4.16 8.32
N SER A 90 0.42 3.33 9.26
CA SER A 90 -0.90 3.43 9.88
C SER A 90 -1.03 4.50 10.95
N VAL A 91 -0.11 4.50 11.92
CA VAL A 91 -0.22 5.31 13.13
C VAL A 91 0.06 6.77 12.85
N VAL A 92 1.05 7.04 12.00
CA VAL A 92 1.48 8.41 11.66
C VAL A 92 0.43 9.09 10.78
N TYR A 93 -0.03 8.43 9.71
CA TYR A 93 -1.06 8.98 8.83
C TYR A 93 -2.36 9.27 9.59
N GLN A 94 -2.89 8.29 10.34
CA GLN A 94 -4.10 8.51 11.11
C GLN A 94 -3.87 9.54 12.23
N GLY A 95 -2.71 9.54 12.87
CA GLY A 95 -2.34 10.52 13.88
C GLY A 95 -2.36 11.95 13.38
N LEU A 96 -1.83 12.21 12.18
CA LEU A 96 -1.90 13.54 11.56
C LEU A 96 -3.32 13.96 11.21
N ILE A 97 -4.17 13.03 10.75
CA ILE A 97 -5.60 13.33 10.52
C ILE A 97 -6.28 13.70 11.85
N MET A 98 -6.05 12.91 12.89
CA MET A 98 -6.66 13.10 14.21
C MET A 98 -6.16 14.38 14.92
N ARG A 99 -4.94 14.85 14.62
CA ARG A 99 -4.40 16.13 15.14
C ARG A 99 -5.29 17.32 14.82
N LEU A 100 -6.00 17.29 13.69
CA LEU A 100 -6.97 18.33 13.34
C LEU A 100 -8.03 18.56 14.45
N GLY A 101 -8.34 17.53 15.24
CA GLY A 101 -9.31 17.62 16.34
C GLY A 101 -8.79 18.30 17.62
N ILE A 102 -7.48 18.48 17.77
CA ILE A 102 -6.87 19.14 18.95
C ILE A 102 -6.37 20.56 18.63
N VAL A 103 -6.08 20.86 17.35
CA VAL A 103 -5.58 22.18 16.96
C VAL A 103 -6.61 23.26 17.31
N GLU A 104 -6.19 24.21 18.14
CA GLU A 104 -6.99 25.38 18.49
C GLU A 104 -7.03 26.35 17.28
N GLY A 105 -8.21 26.55 16.69
CA GLY A 105 -8.37 27.37 15.49
C GLY A 105 -9.67 27.10 14.73
N ASN A 106 -9.71 27.49 13.45
CA ASN A 106 -10.86 27.21 12.58
C ASN A 106 -10.76 25.79 12.00
N LEU A 107 -11.39 24.84 12.69
CA LEU A 107 -11.43 23.42 12.31
C LEU A 107 -11.87 23.20 10.85
N HIS A 108 -12.83 23.97 10.35
CA HIS A 108 -13.33 23.82 8.97
C HIS A 108 -12.26 24.17 7.94
N LEU A 109 -11.46 25.20 8.22
CA LEU A 109 -10.38 25.64 7.34
C LEU A 109 -9.24 24.63 7.34
N GLU A 110 -8.81 24.18 8.52
CA GLU A 110 -7.76 23.15 8.66
C GLU A 110 -8.17 21.82 8.00
N PHE A 111 -9.44 21.41 8.16
CA PHE A 111 -9.99 20.23 7.50
C PHE A 111 -10.08 20.40 5.97
N PHE A 112 -10.44 21.60 5.49
CA PHE A 112 -10.46 21.90 4.06
C PHE A 112 -9.06 21.87 3.45
N ILE A 113 -8.07 22.52 4.08
CA ILE A 113 -6.65 22.44 3.65
C ILE A 113 -6.21 20.97 3.60
N SER A 114 -6.53 20.23 4.67
CA SER A 114 -6.28 18.80 4.79
C SER A 114 -6.79 17.99 3.59
N GLY A 115 -8.04 18.19 3.18
CA GLY A 115 -8.62 17.50 2.02
C GLY A 115 -8.05 17.99 0.69
N VAL A 116 -7.76 19.29 0.56
CA VAL A 116 -7.12 19.84 -0.64
C VAL A 116 -5.72 19.27 -0.84
N VAL A 117 -4.97 18.99 0.23
CA VAL A 117 -3.61 18.43 0.18
C VAL A 117 -3.55 16.98 -0.33
N GLU A 118 -4.65 16.23 -0.25
CA GLU A 118 -4.72 14.86 -0.80
C GLU A 118 -4.75 14.84 -2.35
N LEU A 119 -5.27 15.89 -3.00
CA LEU A 119 -5.27 15.99 -4.45
C LEU A 119 -3.85 16.14 -5.06
N PRO A 120 -3.01 17.09 -4.62
CA PRO A 120 -1.65 17.19 -5.12
C PRO A 120 -0.79 16.00 -4.69
N SER A 121 -1.04 15.36 -3.52
CA SER A 121 -0.31 14.13 -3.16
C SER A 121 -0.55 13.04 -4.19
N ALA A 122 -1.80 12.81 -4.59
CA ALA A 122 -2.16 11.82 -5.61
C ALA A 122 -1.55 12.12 -6.99
N ILE A 123 -1.50 13.39 -7.39
CA ILE A 123 -0.84 13.79 -8.64
C ILE A 123 0.66 13.53 -8.58
N ILE A 124 1.32 13.92 -7.47
CA ILE A 124 2.75 13.71 -7.27
C ILE A 124 3.06 12.21 -7.21
N PHE A 125 2.22 11.42 -6.56
CA PHE A 125 2.30 9.96 -6.54
C PHE A 125 2.34 9.38 -7.94
N TYR A 126 1.35 9.71 -8.76
CA TYR A 126 1.24 9.22 -10.13
C TYR A 126 2.48 9.58 -10.97
N LEU A 127 2.98 10.82 -10.84
CA LEU A 127 4.16 11.28 -11.57
C LEU A 127 5.46 10.61 -11.10
N THR A 128 5.52 10.22 -9.83
CA THR A 128 6.74 9.78 -9.17
C THR A 128 6.94 8.27 -9.25
N VAL A 129 5.88 7.49 -9.05
CA VAL A 129 5.96 6.04 -8.80
C VAL A 129 6.50 5.24 -10.00
N ASP A 130 6.19 5.69 -11.21
CA ASP A 130 6.71 5.07 -12.44
C ASP A 130 8.11 5.55 -12.81
N ARG A 131 8.48 6.79 -12.44
CA ARG A 131 9.77 7.38 -12.83
C ARG A 131 10.91 7.00 -11.89
N LEU A 132 10.71 7.13 -10.59
CA LEU A 132 11.78 6.97 -9.59
C LEU A 132 11.86 5.57 -8.98
N GLY A 133 10.91 4.68 -9.29
CA GLY A 133 10.75 3.41 -8.58
C GLY A 133 9.79 3.55 -7.40
N ARG A 134 9.66 2.49 -6.61
CA ARG A 134 8.76 2.47 -5.45
C ARG A 134 9.51 2.70 -4.16
N ARG A 135 10.73 2.15 -4.02
CA ARG A 135 11.50 2.24 -2.79
C ARG A 135 12.00 3.65 -2.50
N LEU A 136 12.59 4.32 -3.48
CA LEU A 136 13.17 5.66 -3.27
C LEU A 136 12.10 6.69 -2.88
N PRO A 137 10.97 6.83 -3.59
CA PRO A 137 9.91 7.74 -3.18
C PRO A 137 9.37 7.43 -1.79
N PHE A 138 9.24 6.14 -1.44
CA PHE A 138 8.73 5.73 -0.15
C PHE A 138 9.67 6.09 1.02
N VAL A 139 10.98 6.00 0.83
CA VAL A 139 11.96 6.46 1.82
C VAL A 139 11.93 7.98 1.94
N LEU A 140 11.96 8.69 0.81
CA LEU A 140 12.02 10.16 0.78
C LEU A 140 10.80 10.79 1.44
N THR A 141 9.61 10.26 1.18
CA THR A 141 8.36 10.77 1.77
C THR A 141 8.33 10.62 3.28
N ASN A 142 8.76 9.48 3.80
CA ASN A 142 8.89 9.25 5.24
C ASN A 142 9.96 10.13 5.89
N ILE A 143 11.12 10.32 5.24
CA ILE A 143 12.17 11.18 5.78
C ILE A 143 11.72 12.65 5.79
N ILE A 144 11.18 13.14 4.68
CA ILE A 144 10.69 14.51 4.56
C ILE A 144 9.52 14.74 5.53
N GLY A 145 8.57 13.82 5.59
CA GLY A 145 7.44 13.85 6.53
C GLY A 145 7.91 13.91 7.97
N GLY A 146 8.84 13.03 8.35
CA GLY A 146 9.42 12.97 9.69
C GLY A 146 10.15 14.25 10.09
N ILE A 147 10.99 14.80 9.20
CA ILE A 147 11.69 16.07 9.43
C ILE A 147 10.69 17.22 9.57
N CYS A 148 9.66 17.29 8.72
CA CYS A 148 8.65 18.35 8.80
C CYS A 148 7.82 18.25 10.08
N CYS A 149 7.43 17.05 10.52
CA CYS A 149 6.75 16.84 11.80
C CYS A 149 7.61 17.30 12.99
N LEU A 150 8.90 16.94 13.00
CA LEU A 150 9.84 17.41 14.03
C LEU A 150 10.00 18.93 13.99
N ALA A 151 10.24 19.50 12.81
CA ALA A 151 10.38 20.94 12.65
C ALA A 151 9.13 21.69 13.14
N THR A 152 7.93 21.20 12.83
CA THR A 152 6.66 21.79 13.29
C THR A 152 6.58 21.86 14.82
N ALA A 153 7.14 20.88 15.53
CA ALA A 153 7.09 20.83 16.99
C ALA A 153 8.01 21.86 17.68
N PHE A 154 9.09 22.27 17.01
CA PHE A 154 10.08 23.21 17.56
C PHE A 154 9.88 24.66 17.08
N ILE A 155 8.94 24.90 16.16
CA ILE A 155 8.64 26.26 15.68
C ILE A 155 7.75 26.97 16.71
N PRO A 156 8.15 28.16 17.19
CA PRO A 156 7.34 28.95 18.12
C PRO A 156 6.04 29.43 17.48
N GLU A 157 5.01 29.59 18.30
CA GLU A 157 3.65 29.98 17.85
C GLU A 157 3.59 31.37 17.22
N ASP A 158 4.61 32.21 17.47
CA ASP A 158 4.74 33.56 16.93
C ASP A 158 4.84 33.58 15.39
N ILE A 159 5.26 32.47 14.77
CA ILE A 159 5.45 32.35 13.30
C ILE A 159 4.47 31.31 12.72
N LEU A 160 3.17 31.57 12.89
CA LEU A 160 2.09 30.66 12.48
C LEU A 160 2.13 30.28 10.99
N TRP A 161 2.47 31.21 10.10
CA TRP A 161 2.54 30.95 8.66
C TRP A 161 3.60 29.89 8.30
N LEU A 162 4.75 29.93 8.98
CA LEU A 162 5.84 28.98 8.76
C LEU A 162 5.47 27.60 9.34
N LYS A 163 4.91 27.59 10.55
CA LYS A 163 4.41 26.37 11.20
C LYS A 163 3.37 25.65 10.33
N ASN A 164 2.39 26.38 9.80
CA ASN A 164 1.34 25.82 8.95
C ASN A 164 1.89 25.33 7.61
N THR A 165 2.80 26.07 6.99
CA THR A 165 3.42 25.66 5.72
C THR A 165 4.19 24.35 5.87
N ILE A 166 4.99 24.22 6.92
CA ILE A 166 5.78 23.00 7.18
C ILE A 166 4.87 21.84 7.58
N ALA A 167 3.82 22.08 8.36
CA ALA A 167 2.83 21.05 8.70
C ALA A 167 2.12 20.51 7.46
N VAL A 168 1.75 21.39 6.52
CA VAL A 168 1.14 21.01 5.23
C VAL A 168 2.10 20.19 4.37
N ILE A 169 3.38 20.58 4.28
CA ILE A 169 4.40 19.82 3.55
C ILE A 169 4.60 18.43 4.17
N GLY A 170 4.68 18.36 5.51
CA GLY A 170 4.81 17.10 6.23
C GLY A 170 3.62 16.18 5.98
N ARG A 171 2.41 16.73 6.02
CA ARG A 171 1.18 16.00 5.70
C ARG A 171 1.19 15.48 4.26
N LEU A 172 1.50 16.34 3.29
CA LEU A 172 1.59 15.95 1.88
C LEU A 172 2.56 14.78 1.68
N ALA A 173 3.75 14.86 2.31
CA ALA A 173 4.74 13.79 2.23
C ALA A 173 4.23 12.48 2.84
N ILE A 174 3.58 12.53 4.00
CA ILE A 174 3.05 11.34 4.68
C ILE A 174 1.88 10.71 3.89
N THR A 175 0.98 11.52 3.33
CA THR A 175 -0.11 11.03 2.46
C THR A 175 0.46 10.32 1.23
N LEU A 176 1.45 10.95 0.57
CA LEU A 176 2.16 10.34 -0.55
C LEU A 176 2.84 9.01 -0.15
N GLY A 177 3.44 8.95 1.04
CA GLY A 177 3.99 7.72 1.60
C GLY A 177 2.93 6.63 1.79
N PHE A 178 1.74 6.98 2.29
CA PHE A 178 0.61 6.07 2.49
C PHE A 178 0.12 5.46 1.17
N GLU A 179 -0.01 6.27 0.11
CA GLU A 179 -0.39 5.80 -1.22
C GLU A 179 0.65 4.81 -1.79
N ILE A 180 1.94 5.08 -1.60
CA ILE A 180 3.02 4.18 -2.04
C ILE A 180 2.98 2.86 -1.27
N VAL A 181 2.71 2.87 0.05
CA VAL A 181 2.57 1.65 0.84
C VAL A 181 1.47 0.76 0.28
N TYR A 182 0.33 1.36 -0.09
CA TYR A 182 -0.79 0.61 -0.64
C TYR A 182 -0.39 -0.07 -1.95
N LEU A 183 0.31 0.64 -2.84
CA LEU A 183 0.83 0.05 -4.08
C LEU A 183 1.86 -1.05 -3.81
N VAL A 184 2.88 -0.77 -3.00
CA VAL A 184 3.96 -1.73 -2.67
C VAL A 184 3.38 -2.99 -2.04
N SER A 185 2.37 -2.87 -1.18
CA SER A 185 1.70 -4.04 -0.62
C SER A 185 1.13 -4.94 -1.72
N THR A 186 0.52 -4.38 -2.77
CA THR A 186 0.01 -5.18 -3.89
C THR A 186 1.10 -5.77 -4.78
N GLU A 187 2.27 -5.14 -4.89
CA GLU A 187 3.38 -5.63 -5.70
C GLU A 187 4.21 -6.71 -4.99
N LEU A 188 4.26 -6.67 -3.66
CA LEU A 188 5.12 -7.53 -2.83
C LEU A 188 4.46 -8.86 -2.45
N TYR A 189 3.13 -8.92 -2.43
CA TYR A 189 2.39 -10.16 -2.15
C TYR A 189 2.13 -10.98 -3.43
N PRO A 190 2.33 -12.32 -3.37
CA PRO A 190 2.09 -13.19 -4.49
C PRO A 190 0.60 -13.25 -4.81
N THR A 191 0.24 -13.50 -6.07
CA THR A 191 -1.14 -13.41 -6.55
C THR A 191 -2.15 -14.18 -5.68
N ALA A 192 -1.80 -15.38 -5.20
CA ALA A 192 -2.66 -16.19 -4.32
C ALA A 192 -2.89 -15.58 -2.92
N LEU A 193 -1.91 -14.85 -2.37
CA LEU A 193 -1.97 -14.27 -1.02
C LEU A 193 -2.22 -12.77 -1.01
N ARG A 194 -2.22 -12.11 -2.17
CA ARG A 194 -2.28 -10.65 -2.29
C ARG A 194 -3.47 -10.03 -1.57
N ASN A 195 -4.67 -10.54 -1.81
CA ASN A 195 -5.87 -10.01 -1.18
C ASN A 195 -5.84 -10.17 0.35
N ILE A 196 -5.28 -11.28 0.83
CA ILE A 196 -5.13 -11.56 2.26
C ILE A 196 -4.07 -10.64 2.87
N GLY A 197 -2.89 -10.51 2.25
CA GLY A 197 -1.81 -9.65 2.73
C GLY A 197 -2.22 -8.18 2.77
N VAL A 198 -2.86 -7.67 1.71
CA VAL A 198 -3.39 -6.30 1.66
C VAL A 198 -4.46 -6.07 2.73
N SER A 199 -5.42 -7.00 2.89
CA SER A 199 -6.46 -6.86 3.92
C SER A 199 -5.90 -6.92 5.35
N MET A 200 -4.89 -7.74 5.61
CA MET A 200 -4.19 -7.78 6.90
C MET A 200 -3.46 -6.46 7.20
N THR A 201 -2.77 -5.90 6.21
CA THR A 201 -2.07 -4.61 6.34
C THR A 201 -3.07 -3.46 6.57
N SER A 202 -4.21 -3.50 5.88
CA SER A 202 -5.31 -2.55 6.08
C SER A 202 -5.94 -2.67 7.47
N SER A 203 -6.19 -3.90 7.93
CA SER A 203 -6.81 -4.15 9.23
C SER A 203 -5.91 -3.68 10.37
N LEU A 204 -4.59 -3.92 10.25
CA LEU A 204 -3.65 -3.36 11.21
C LEU A 204 -3.58 -1.83 11.10
N SER A 205 -3.84 -1.28 9.91
CA SER A 205 -3.93 0.16 9.76
C SER A 205 -5.07 0.77 10.56
N ASP A 206 -6.21 0.10 10.57
CA ASP A 206 -7.36 0.48 11.39
C ASP A 206 -7.04 0.39 12.88
N VAL A 207 -6.29 -0.65 13.31
CA VAL A 207 -5.80 -0.75 14.70
C VAL A 207 -4.87 0.43 15.03
N GLY A 208 -3.97 0.79 14.12
CA GLY A 208 -3.13 1.99 14.25
C GLY A 208 -3.98 3.25 14.41
N GLY A 209 -5.11 3.32 13.71
CA GLY A 209 -6.04 4.43 13.82
C GLY A 209 -6.89 4.47 15.08
N ILE A 210 -7.17 3.31 15.69
CA ILE A 210 -7.78 3.23 17.02
C ILE A 210 -6.78 3.70 18.07
N VAL A 211 -5.50 3.32 17.95
CA VAL A 211 -4.45 3.61 18.93
C VAL A 211 -3.93 5.05 18.83
N ALA A 212 -3.87 5.61 17.62
CA ALA A 212 -3.39 6.97 17.34
C ALA A 212 -4.02 8.07 18.23
N PRO A 213 -5.36 8.18 18.39
CA PRO A 213 -5.96 9.19 19.25
C PRO A 213 -5.58 9.03 20.72
N PHE A 214 -5.41 7.80 21.24
CA PHE A 214 -4.98 7.63 22.64
C PHE A 214 -3.58 8.19 22.89
N PHE A 215 -2.63 7.94 21.98
CA PHE A 215 -1.32 8.58 22.04
C PHE A 215 -1.46 10.09 21.91
N LEU A 216 -2.23 10.55 20.93
CA LEU A 216 -2.39 11.97 20.63
C LEU A 216 -2.94 12.76 21.82
N TYR A 217 -4.09 12.38 22.38
CA TYR A 217 -4.70 13.07 23.53
C TYR A 217 -3.81 12.99 24.78
N ARG A 218 -3.20 11.82 25.04
CA ARG A 218 -2.39 11.65 26.24
C ARG A 218 -1.07 12.42 26.18
N LEU A 219 -0.45 12.49 25.00
CA LEU A 219 0.78 13.26 24.79
C LEU A 219 0.49 14.77 24.75
N ALA A 220 -0.62 15.19 24.10
CA ALA A 220 -1.03 16.59 24.04
C ALA A 220 -1.27 17.19 25.44
N ASN A 221 -1.77 16.40 26.39
CA ASN A 221 -1.93 16.83 27.78
C ASN A 221 -0.60 17.13 28.50
N VAL A 222 0.51 16.52 28.07
CA VAL A 222 1.84 16.78 28.64
C VAL A 222 2.46 17.99 27.93
N TRP A 223 2.44 17.98 26.60
CA TRP A 223 2.85 19.09 25.76
C TRP A 223 2.15 18.99 24.40
N THR A 224 1.46 20.05 23.98
CA THR A 224 0.59 20.08 22.79
C THR A 224 1.28 19.58 21.52
N GLU A 225 2.59 19.82 21.37
CA GLU A 225 3.36 19.42 20.17
C GLU A 225 4.12 18.09 20.31
N LEU A 226 4.07 17.45 21.49
CA LEU A 226 4.70 16.14 21.73
C LEU A 226 4.22 15.03 20.76
N PRO A 227 2.93 14.97 20.34
CA PRO A 227 2.49 14.03 19.31
C PRO A 227 3.25 14.19 17.98
N MET A 228 3.58 15.42 17.57
CA MET A 228 4.33 15.67 16.33
C MET A 228 5.76 15.16 16.43
N VAL A 229 6.38 15.26 17.61
CA VAL A 229 7.71 14.67 17.86
C VAL A 229 7.64 13.14 17.74
N LEU A 230 6.65 12.51 18.35
CA LEU A 230 6.44 11.06 18.25
C LEU A 230 6.26 10.61 16.80
N TYR A 231 5.36 11.27 16.06
CA TYR A 231 5.11 10.94 14.66
C TYR A 231 6.32 11.19 13.77
N GLY A 232 7.08 12.26 14.06
CA GLY A 232 8.34 12.55 13.39
C GLY A 232 9.38 11.45 13.55
N ILE A 233 9.62 11.00 14.78
CA ILE A 233 10.55 9.90 15.08
C ILE A 233 10.08 8.59 14.44
N MET A 234 8.79 8.27 14.56
CA MET A 234 8.22 7.08 13.94
C MET A 234 8.39 7.10 12.42
N SER A 235 8.10 8.22 11.76
CA SER A 235 8.25 8.35 10.31
C SER A 235 9.71 8.22 9.85
N LEU A 236 10.68 8.74 10.61
CA LEU A 236 12.10 8.52 10.33
C LEU A 236 12.51 7.05 10.47
N LEU A 237 12.04 6.37 11.53
CA LEU A 237 12.26 4.93 11.71
C LEU A 237 11.63 4.12 10.56
N TYR A 238 10.45 4.53 10.10
CA TYR A 238 9.78 3.90 8.96
C TYR A 238 10.58 4.08 7.67
N GLY A 239 11.06 5.29 7.38
CA GLY A 239 11.95 5.53 6.24
C GLY A 239 13.20 4.65 6.28
N ALA A 240 13.79 4.42 7.47
CA ALA A 240 14.91 3.50 7.64
C ALA A 240 14.52 2.03 7.42
N LEU A 241 13.37 1.58 7.92
CA LEU A 241 12.86 0.22 7.71
C LEU A 241 12.53 -0.04 6.24
N VAL A 242 12.03 0.95 5.50
CA VAL A 242 11.74 0.83 4.06
C VAL A 242 13.02 0.58 3.25
N LEU A 243 14.20 0.98 3.73
CA LEU A 243 15.46 0.61 3.07
C LEU A 243 15.73 -0.89 3.08
N LEU A 244 15.04 -1.68 3.92
CA LEU A 244 15.14 -3.13 3.92
C LEU A 244 14.21 -3.79 2.89
N LEU A 245 13.30 -3.04 2.28
CA LEU A 245 12.42 -3.54 1.21
C LEU A 245 13.18 -3.60 -0.13
N PRO A 246 12.90 -4.61 -0.96
CA PRO A 246 13.41 -4.68 -2.32
C PRO A 246 12.73 -3.61 -3.20
N GLU A 247 13.39 -3.22 -4.29
CA GLU A 247 12.75 -2.42 -5.34
C GLU A 247 11.86 -3.33 -6.18
N THR A 248 10.62 -2.91 -6.43
CA THR A 248 9.61 -3.69 -7.19
C THR A 248 9.42 -3.18 -8.61
N LYS A 249 10.00 -2.03 -8.97
CA LYS A 249 9.86 -1.45 -10.31
C LYS A 249 10.47 -2.35 -11.40
N GLY A 250 9.62 -2.71 -12.37
CA GLY A 250 10.04 -3.46 -13.57
C GLY A 250 10.27 -4.94 -13.33
N ILE A 251 9.87 -5.47 -12.18
CA ILE A 251 9.89 -6.90 -11.86
C ILE A 251 8.49 -7.45 -12.11
N ASP A 252 8.41 -8.65 -12.68
CA ASP A 252 7.14 -9.35 -12.83
C ASP A 252 6.52 -9.64 -11.46
N LEU A 253 5.20 -9.53 -11.39
CA LEU A 253 4.45 -9.71 -10.16
C LEU A 253 4.62 -11.17 -9.68
N PRO A 254 5.02 -11.40 -8.41
CA PRO A 254 5.23 -12.74 -7.90
C PRO A 254 3.94 -13.55 -8.00
N GLU A 255 4.03 -14.78 -8.51
CA GLU A 255 2.90 -15.68 -8.59
C GLU A 255 2.91 -16.67 -7.42
N THR A 256 4.11 -17.05 -6.97
CA THR A 256 4.36 -18.01 -5.89
C THR A 256 5.09 -17.39 -4.69
N VAL A 257 5.14 -18.12 -3.57
CA VAL A 257 5.87 -17.66 -2.36
C VAL A 257 7.38 -17.71 -2.60
N GLU A 258 7.83 -18.67 -3.40
CA GLU A 258 9.20 -18.90 -3.83
C GLU A 258 9.73 -17.70 -4.64
N ASP A 259 8.90 -17.10 -5.50
CA ASP A 259 9.26 -15.89 -6.25
C ASP A 259 9.60 -14.72 -5.31
N VAL A 260 8.86 -14.58 -4.21
CA VAL A 260 9.13 -13.53 -3.22
C VAL A 260 10.40 -13.84 -2.42
N GLU A 261 10.71 -15.12 -2.21
CA GLU A 261 11.98 -15.50 -1.60
C GLU A 261 13.18 -15.29 -2.52
N ALA A 262 12.98 -15.38 -3.84
CA ALA A 262 13.98 -15.08 -4.85
C ALA A 262 14.20 -13.56 -5.02
N LEU A 263 13.19 -12.73 -4.71
CA LEU A 263 13.31 -11.26 -4.75
C LEU A 263 14.47 -10.76 -3.87
N GLY A 264 15.33 -9.93 -4.46
CA GLY A 264 16.46 -9.29 -3.77
C GLY A 264 17.67 -10.19 -3.48
N ARG A 265 17.88 -11.27 -4.25
CA ARG A 265 19.20 -11.89 -4.42
C ARG A 265 20.05 -11.11 -5.42
#